data_AF-A0A438HC96-F1
#
_entry.id   AF-A0A438HC96-F1
#
_cell.length_a   1.000
_cell.length_b   1.000
_cell.length_c   1.000
_cell.angle_alpha   90.00
_cell.angle_beta   90.00
_cell.angle_gamma   90.00
#
_symmetry.space_group_name_H-M   'P 1'
#
loop_
_entity.id
_entity.type
_entity.pdbx_description
1 polymer ?
#
loop_
_entity_poly.entity_id
_entity_poly.type
_entity_poly.pdbx_seq_one_letter_code
_entity_poly.pdbx_strand_id
1 'polypeptide(L)'
;MSRSLLLPVNTICKDAAGVAGNIFAFGLFVSPICSFIYAPLGCFEQVRMFGLLMVDIVLFLVIVVGSLEISDFTIRRMVVGFLSCAALISMFASPLFVINLVIQTRSVEFMPFYLSLSTFLMSASFLAYGILNNDPFVYVPNGAGTVLGIVQLGLYSYYKRTSAEESREPLIVSYG
;
A
#
# COMPACT_ATOMS: atom_id res chain seq x y z
N MET A 1 4.60 18.25 -36.22
CA MET A 1 5.80 17.38 -36.15
C MET A 1 6.25 17.21 -34.69
N SER A 2 5.39 16.63 -33.84
CA SER A 2 5.66 16.45 -32.39
C SER A 2 4.96 15.19 -31.84
N ARG A 3 3.78 14.83 -32.38
CA ARG A 3 3.05 13.60 -32.03
C ARG A 3 3.78 12.29 -32.37
N SER A 4 4.65 12.27 -33.38
CA SER A 4 5.37 11.05 -33.83
C SER A 4 6.54 10.66 -32.93
N LEU A 5 7.13 11.59 -32.18
CA LEU A 5 8.17 11.33 -31.16
C LEU A 5 7.55 11.08 -29.78
N LEU A 6 6.37 11.65 -29.50
CA LEU A 6 5.65 11.41 -28.25
C LEU A 6 5.10 9.99 -28.13
N LEU A 7 4.68 9.36 -29.23
CA LEU A 7 4.18 7.98 -29.22
C LEU A 7 5.22 6.94 -28.75
N PRO A 8 6.46 6.87 -29.31
CA PRO A 8 7.46 5.92 -28.85
C PRO A 8 7.94 6.21 -27.43
N VAL A 9 8.10 7.49 -27.05
CA VAL A 9 8.50 7.87 -25.68
C VAL A 9 7.44 7.45 -24.65
N ASN A 10 6.16 7.62 -24.99
CA ASN A 10 5.06 7.24 -24.11
C ASN A 10 4.96 5.71 -23.98
N THR A 11 5.16 4.95 -25.06
CA THR A 11 5.24 3.48 -25.01
C THR A 11 6.41 3.01 -24.13
N ILE A 12 7.61 3.57 -24.32
CA ILE A 12 8.79 3.22 -23.52
C ILE A 12 8.58 3.55 -22.04
N CYS A 13 7.97 4.69 -21.73
CA CYS A 13 7.66 5.06 -20.34
C CYS A 13 6.62 4.12 -19.71
N LYS A 14 5.60 3.69 -20.47
CA LYS A 14 4.59 2.73 -19.99
C LYS A 14 5.22 1.38 -19.66
N ASP A 15 6.08 0.89 -20.54
CA ASP A 15 6.76 -0.39 -20.36
C ASP A 15 7.72 -0.33 -19.17
N ALA A 16 8.50 0.74 -19.05
CA ALA A 16 9.42 0.93 -17.94
C ALA A 16 8.68 1.05 -16.59
N ALA A 17 7.57 1.81 -16.53
CA ALA A 17 6.77 1.96 -15.31
C ALA A 17 6.13 0.63 -14.88
N GLY A 18 5.62 -0.15 -15.83
CA GLY A 18 5.06 -1.48 -15.56
C GLY A 18 6.11 -2.48 -15.08
N VAL A 19 7.27 -2.54 -15.73
CA VAL A 19 8.38 -3.42 -15.33
C VAL A 19 8.91 -3.04 -13.95
N ALA A 20 9.16 -1.75 -13.70
CA ALA A 20 9.63 -1.28 -12.40
C ALA A 20 8.60 -1.59 -11.30
N GLY A 21 7.32 -1.32 -11.53
CA GLY A 21 6.24 -1.63 -10.59
C GLY A 21 6.15 -3.11 -10.24
N ASN A 22 6.29 -4.00 -11.23
CA ASN A 22 6.25 -5.45 -11.02
C ASN A 22 7.45 -5.98 -10.21
N ILE A 23 8.67 -5.52 -10.52
CA ILE A 23 9.89 -5.89 -9.75
C ILE A 23 9.70 -5.47 -8.29
N PHE A 24 9.17 -4.26 -8.09
CA PHE A 24 8.96 -3.69 -6.78
C PHE A 24 7.87 -4.42 -5.99
N ALA A 25 6.76 -4.75 -6.65
CA ALA A 25 5.67 -5.55 -6.09
C ALA A 25 6.17 -6.94 -5.66
N PHE A 26 7.05 -7.57 -6.46
CA PHE A 26 7.63 -8.86 -6.11
C PHE A 26 8.50 -8.78 -4.84
N GLY A 27 9.32 -7.73 -4.72
CA GLY A 27 10.10 -7.48 -3.50
C GLY A 27 9.23 -7.28 -2.25
N LEU A 28 8.12 -6.54 -2.39
CA LEU A 28 7.15 -6.30 -1.32
C LEU A 28 6.32 -7.55 -0.98
N PHE A 29 6.03 -8.41 -1.96
CA PHE A 29 5.34 -9.69 -1.72
C PHE A 29 6.22 -10.70 -0.99
N VAL A 30 7.52 -10.70 -1.27
CA VAL A 30 8.50 -11.58 -0.61
C VAL A 30 8.86 -11.07 0.79
N SER A 31 8.76 -9.77 1.05
CA SER A 31 9.14 -9.16 2.34
C SER A 31 8.39 -9.74 3.57
N PRO A 32 7.07 -9.96 3.55
CA PRO A 32 6.35 -10.65 4.62
C PRO A 32 6.79 -12.10 4.80
N ILE A 33 7.10 -12.81 3.70
CA ILE A 33 7.51 -14.22 3.72
C ILE A 33 8.91 -14.35 4.34
N CYS A 34 9.84 -13.47 3.99
CA CYS A 34 11.14 -13.39 4.64
C CYS A 34 11.00 -13.05 6.12
N SER A 35 10.18 -12.06 6.47
CA SER A 35 9.91 -11.72 7.87
C SER A 35 9.28 -12.91 8.63
N PHE A 36 8.45 -13.72 7.98
CA PHE A 36 7.84 -14.92 8.54
C PHE A 36 8.83 -16.07 8.80
N ILE A 37 9.84 -16.23 7.93
CA ILE A 37 10.90 -17.24 8.10
C ILE A 37 11.91 -16.81 9.19
N TYR A 38 12.22 -15.51 9.27
CA TYR A 38 13.23 -14.99 10.19
C TYR A 38 12.67 -14.56 11.55
N ALA A 39 11.36 -14.34 11.69
CA ALA A 39 10.76 -13.99 12.97
C ALA A 39 10.66 -15.25 13.86
N PRO A 40 11.20 -15.21 15.10
CA PRO A 40 11.08 -16.28 16.06
C PRO A 40 9.68 -16.23 16.73
N LEU A 41 8.63 -16.25 15.91
CA LEU A 41 7.24 -16.25 16.36
C LEU A 41 6.93 -17.63 16.96
N GLY A 42 6.21 -17.66 18.07
CA GLY A 42 5.80 -18.92 18.68
C GLY A 42 4.88 -19.72 17.74
N CYS A 43 4.83 -21.05 17.89
CA CYS A 43 3.98 -21.93 17.09
C CYS A 43 2.51 -21.45 17.02
N PHE A 44 2.00 -20.87 18.11
CA PHE A 44 0.64 -20.32 18.18
C PHE A 44 0.41 -19.13 17.24
N GLU A 45 1.38 -18.24 17.06
CA GLU A 45 1.24 -17.06 16.19
C GLU A 45 1.30 -17.44 14.72
N GLN A 46 2.18 -18.38 14.36
CA GLN A 46 2.22 -18.94 12.99
C GLN A 46 0.90 -19.62 12.63
N VAL A 47 0.34 -20.43 13.53
CA VAL A 47 -0.96 -21.09 13.32
C VAL A 47 -2.09 -20.08 13.23
N ARG A 48 -2.07 -18.99 14.01
CA ARG A 48 -3.06 -17.90 13.93
C ARG A 48 -3.01 -17.21 12.56
N MET A 49 -1.81 -16.94 12.03
CA MET A 49 -1.63 -16.30 10.72
C MET A 49 -2.06 -17.22 9.56
N PHE A 50 -1.73 -18.52 9.61
CA PHE A 50 -2.24 -19.50 8.64
C PHE A 50 -3.76 -19.64 8.71
N GLY A 51 -4.34 -19.61 9.91
CA GLY A 51 -5.78 -19.60 10.11
C GLY A 51 -6.45 -18.39 9.45
N LEU A 52 -5.90 -17.20 9.61
CA LEU A 52 -6.38 -15.97 8.96
C LEU A 52 -6.33 -16.08 7.42
N LEU A 53 -5.20 -16.52 6.85
CA LEU A 53 -5.06 -16.73 5.40
C LEU A 53 -6.09 -17.72 4.85
N MET A 54 -6.35 -18.81 5.57
CA MET A 54 -7.36 -19.78 5.16
C MET A 54 -8.78 -19.20 5.20
N VAL A 55 -9.09 -18.37 6.19
CA VAL A 55 -10.38 -17.66 6.25
C VAL A 55 -10.55 -16.73 5.06
N ASP A 56 -9.53 -15.97 4.67
CA ASP A 56 -9.57 -15.09 3.50
C ASP A 56 -9.80 -15.88 2.20
N ILE A 57 -9.12 -17.01 2.01
CA ILE A 57 -9.30 -17.87 0.82
C ILE A 57 -10.72 -18.43 0.76
N VAL A 58 -11.25 -18.91 1.88
CA VAL A 58 -12.63 -19.44 1.95
C VAL A 58 -13.64 -18.34 1.70
N LEU A 59 -13.47 -17.15 2.29
CA LEU A 59 -14.34 -16.00 2.06
C LEU A 59 -14.35 -15.59 0.59
N PHE A 60 -13.17 -15.55 -0.06
CA PHE A 60 -13.06 -15.26 -1.49
C PHE A 60 -13.80 -16.29 -2.34
N LEU A 61 -13.64 -17.58 -2.05
CA LEU A 61 -14.36 -18.67 -2.72
C LEU A 61 -15.87 -18.55 -2.57
N VAL A 62 -16.37 -18.23 -1.38
CA VAL A 62 -17.80 -18.00 -1.12
C VAL A 62 -18.33 -16.82 -1.93
N ILE A 63 -17.58 -15.71 -2.00
CA ILE A 63 -17.97 -14.55 -2.80
C ILE A 63 -18.02 -14.89 -4.29
N VAL A 64 -17.05 -15.66 -4.80
CA VAL A 64 -17.00 -16.08 -6.22
C VAL A 64 -18.17 -17.01 -6.54
N VAL A 65 -18.37 -18.08 -5.77
CA VAL A 65 -19.45 -19.04 -5.99
C VAL A 65 -20.82 -18.37 -5.83
N GLY A 66 -21.01 -17.57 -4.77
CA GLY A 66 -22.24 -16.81 -4.55
C GLY A 66 -22.51 -15.78 -5.65
N SER A 67 -21.47 -15.22 -6.27
CA SER A 67 -21.62 -14.33 -7.42
C SER A 67 -22.01 -15.08 -8.70
N LEU A 68 -21.57 -16.33 -8.88
CA LEU A 68 -21.92 -17.14 -10.06
C LEU A 68 -23.39 -17.57 -10.08
N GLU A 69 -24.01 -17.74 -8.91
CA GLU A 69 -25.44 -18.03 -8.76
C GLU A 69 -26.34 -16.85 -9.18
N ILE A 70 -25.81 -15.62 -9.22
CA ILE A 70 -26.55 -14.44 -9.68
C ILE A 70 -26.57 -14.43 -11.22
N SER A 71 -27.75 -14.76 -11.77
CA SER A 71 -27.99 -14.75 -13.22
C SER A 71 -27.92 -13.35 -13.84
N ASP A 72 -28.21 -12.30 -13.06
CA ASP A 72 -28.17 -10.91 -13.50
C ASP A 72 -26.76 -10.31 -13.46
N PHE A 73 -26.18 -10.11 -14.66
CA PHE A 73 -24.82 -9.57 -14.82
C PHE A 73 -24.62 -8.20 -14.14
N THR A 74 -25.64 -7.34 -14.20
CA THR A 74 -25.60 -5.98 -13.65
C THR A 74 -25.59 -5.97 -12.12
N ILE A 75 -26.44 -6.80 -11.50
CA ILE A 75 -26.53 -6.92 -10.04
C ILE A 75 -25.26 -7.56 -9.49
N ARG A 76 -24.77 -8.63 -10.14
CA ARG A 76 -23.50 -9.29 -9.78
C ARG A 76 -22.35 -8.30 -9.75
N ARG A 77 -22.23 -7.47 -10.80
CA ARG A 77 -21.16 -6.47 -10.91
C ARG A 77 -21.26 -5.40 -9.83
N MET A 78 -22.47 -4.96 -9.48
CA MET A 78 -22.67 -3.98 -8.40
C MET A 78 -22.34 -4.56 -7.02
N VAL A 79 -22.78 -5.79 -6.72
CA VAL A 79 -22.52 -6.44 -5.42
C VAL A 79 -21.03 -6.70 -5.23
N VAL A 80 -20.37 -7.31 -6.21
CA VAL A 80 -18.92 -7.56 -6.17
C VAL A 80 -18.15 -6.24 -6.13
N GLY A 81 -18.59 -5.24 -6.90
CA GLY A 81 -18.00 -3.90 -6.88
C GLY A 81 -18.10 -3.24 -5.50
N PHE A 82 -19.27 -3.29 -4.86
CA PHE A 82 -19.48 -2.70 -3.54
C PHE A 82 -18.68 -3.44 -2.46
N LEU A 83 -18.66 -4.78 -2.48
CA LEU A 83 -17.83 -5.60 -1.58
C LEU A 83 -16.34 -5.28 -1.76
N SER A 84 -15.89 -5.14 -3.00
CA SER A 84 -14.50 -4.76 -3.32
C SER A 84 -14.17 -3.36 -2.81
N CYS A 85 -15.06 -2.38 -2.98
CA CYS A 85 -14.89 -1.04 -2.41
C CYS A 85 -14.86 -1.06 -0.88
N ALA A 86 -15.75 -1.81 -0.23
CA ALA A 86 -15.76 -1.95 1.23
C ALA A 86 -14.47 -2.62 1.75
N ALA A 87 -14.00 -3.68 1.07
CA ALA A 87 -12.74 -4.34 1.39
C ALA A 87 -11.54 -3.40 1.21
N LEU A 88 -11.50 -2.62 0.12
CA LEU A 88 -10.47 -1.59 -0.11
C LEU A 88 -10.43 -0.55 1.02
N ILE A 89 -11.58 -0.06 1.46
CA ILE A 89 -11.68 0.89 2.58
C ILE A 89 -11.18 0.23 3.88
N SER A 90 -11.56 -1.03 4.14
CA SER A 90 -11.10 -1.75 5.33
C SER A 90 -9.58 -1.99 5.32
N MET A 91 -8.98 -2.22 4.15
CA MET A 91 -7.53 -2.39 4.00
C MET A 91 -6.78 -1.12 4.38
N PHE A 92 -7.38 0.06 4.20
CA PHE A 92 -6.82 1.34 4.61
C PHE A 92 -6.80 1.54 6.13
N ALA A 93 -7.54 0.75 6.90
CA ALA A 93 -7.49 0.80 8.36
C ALA A 93 -6.09 0.46 8.90
N SER A 94 -5.37 -0.46 8.27
CA SER A 94 -4.00 -0.84 8.68
C SER A 94 -3.00 0.33 8.58
N PRO A 95 -2.81 1.00 7.42
CA PRO A 95 -1.92 2.16 7.34
C PRO A 95 -2.40 3.34 8.21
N LEU A 96 -3.71 3.53 8.39
CA LEU A 96 -4.28 4.51 9.33
C LEU A 96 -3.95 4.19 10.80
N PHE A 97 -3.96 2.91 11.18
CA PHE A 97 -3.56 2.46 12.51
C PHE A 97 -2.08 2.72 12.76
N VAL A 98 -1.21 2.45 11.79
CA VAL A 98 0.22 2.78 11.91
C VAL A 98 0.43 4.29 12.04
N ILE A 99 -0.33 5.12 11.31
CA ILE A 99 -0.33 6.57 11.47
C ILE A 99 -0.73 6.99 12.90
N ASN A 100 -1.82 6.46 13.44
CA ASN A 100 -2.23 6.73 14.82
C ASN A 100 -1.19 6.26 15.85
N LEU A 101 -0.57 5.11 15.61
CA LEU A 101 0.50 4.59 16.47
C LEU A 101 1.71 5.53 16.47
N VAL A 102 2.15 6.03 15.31
CA VAL A 102 3.26 7.00 15.20
C VAL A 102 2.93 8.31 15.92
N ILE A 103 1.68 8.79 15.82
CA ILE A 103 1.23 9.98 16.56
C ILE A 103 1.30 9.75 18.07
N GLN A 104 0.89 8.55 18.52
CA GLN A 104 0.82 8.21 19.94
C GLN A 104 2.20 7.94 20.54
N THR A 105 3.10 7.25 19.83
CA THR A 105 4.43 6.89 20.33
C THR A 105 5.45 8.01 20.20
N ARG A 106 5.15 9.08 19.44
CA ARG A 106 6.06 10.19 19.09
C ARG A 106 7.44 9.75 18.56
N SER A 107 7.60 8.48 18.22
CA SER A 107 8.87 7.90 17.77
C SER A 107 8.69 7.32 16.38
N VAL A 108 9.51 7.82 15.44
CA VAL A 108 9.62 7.33 14.06
C VAL A 108 10.36 5.99 13.95
N GLU A 109 10.79 5.43 15.07
CA GLU A 109 11.56 4.17 15.14
C GLU A 109 10.76 2.94 14.65
N PHE A 110 9.43 3.01 14.68
CA PHE A 110 8.54 1.91 14.28
C PHE A 110 8.01 2.01 12.84
N MET A 111 8.43 3.00 12.05
CA MET A 111 7.95 3.15 10.67
C MET A 111 9.15 3.23 9.71
N PRO A 112 9.45 2.18 8.93
CA PRO A 112 10.53 2.25 7.96
C PRO A 112 10.12 3.26 6.88
N PHE A 113 10.68 4.47 6.93
CA PHE A 113 10.52 5.52 5.92
C PHE A 113 10.71 4.97 4.51
N TYR A 114 11.71 4.11 4.35
CA TYR A 114 11.98 3.40 3.10
C TYR A 114 10.79 2.58 2.66
N LEU A 115 10.09 1.88 3.55
CA LEU A 115 8.94 1.04 3.21
C LEU A 115 7.73 1.88 2.76
N SER A 116 7.43 2.99 3.43
CA SER A 116 6.34 3.88 3.01
C SER A 116 6.64 4.58 1.68
N LEU A 117 7.86 5.11 1.51
CA LEU A 117 8.32 5.71 0.25
C LEU A 117 8.29 4.69 -0.90
N SER A 118 8.72 3.47 -0.61
CA SER A 118 8.71 2.32 -1.51
C SER A 118 7.29 2.00 -1.98
N THR A 119 6.35 1.84 -1.04
CA THR A 119 4.94 1.58 -1.37
C THR A 119 4.29 2.74 -2.12
N PHE A 120 4.65 3.99 -1.80
CA PHE A 120 4.18 5.18 -2.52
C PHE A 120 4.66 5.17 -3.97
N LEU A 121 5.95 4.95 -4.22
CA LEU A 121 6.53 4.91 -5.57
C LEU A 121 5.94 3.77 -6.39
N MET A 122 5.73 2.61 -5.78
CA MET A 122 5.07 1.46 -6.41
C MET A 122 3.64 1.83 -6.82
N SER A 123 2.84 2.34 -5.88
CA SER A 123 1.45 2.72 -6.11
C SER A 123 1.33 3.84 -7.15
N ALA A 124 2.23 4.83 -7.11
CA ALA A 124 2.28 5.92 -8.08
C ALA A 124 2.64 5.42 -9.50
N SER A 125 3.55 4.44 -9.59
CA SER A 125 3.94 3.84 -10.88
C SER A 125 2.80 3.05 -11.51
N PHE A 126 2.08 2.25 -10.71
CA PHE A 126 0.89 1.54 -11.21
C PHE A 126 -0.30 2.46 -11.47
N LEU A 127 -0.46 3.54 -10.70
CA LEU A 127 -1.43 4.59 -10.98
C LEU A 127 -1.16 5.23 -12.34
N ALA A 128 0.09 5.63 -12.60
CA ALA A 128 0.50 6.17 -13.88
C ALA A 128 0.28 5.17 -15.02
N TYR A 129 0.65 3.90 -14.82
CA TYR A 129 0.41 2.82 -15.78
C TYR A 129 -1.09 2.64 -16.08
N GLY A 130 -1.95 2.61 -15.05
CA GLY A 130 -3.40 2.47 -15.19
C GLY A 130 -4.05 3.65 -15.91
N ILE A 131 -3.64 4.89 -15.62
CA ILE A 131 -4.10 6.09 -16.34
C ILE A 131 -3.68 6.04 -17.80
N LEU A 132 -2.42 5.69 -18.06
CA LEU A 132 -1.86 5.63 -19.41
C LEU A 132 -2.48 4.53 -20.28
N ASN A 133 -2.96 3.45 -19.67
CA ASN A 133 -3.66 2.36 -20.35
C ASN A 133 -5.19 2.47 -20.29
N ASN A 134 -5.72 3.52 -19.65
CA ASN A 134 -7.16 3.69 -19.37
C ASN A 134 -7.79 2.44 -18.73
N ASP A 135 -7.09 1.80 -17.80
CA ASP A 135 -7.59 0.63 -17.07
C ASP A 135 -8.07 1.03 -15.65
N PRO A 136 -9.39 1.11 -15.42
CA PRO A 136 -9.97 1.47 -14.13
C PRO A 136 -9.59 0.53 -12.99
N PHE A 137 -9.36 -0.75 -13.29
CA PHE A 137 -9.04 -1.74 -12.27
C PHE A 137 -7.63 -1.56 -11.73
N VAL A 138 -6.74 -0.94 -12.51
CA VAL A 138 -5.38 -0.64 -12.06
C VAL A 138 -5.32 0.74 -11.41
N TYR A 139 -5.87 1.79 -12.03
CA TYR A 139 -5.65 3.15 -11.51
C TYR A 139 -6.46 3.46 -10.25
N VAL A 140 -7.66 2.89 -10.06
CA VAL A 140 -8.52 3.17 -8.87
C VAL A 140 -7.87 2.71 -7.56
N PRO A 141 -7.46 1.43 -7.39
CA PRO A 141 -6.84 0.98 -6.14
C PRO A 141 -5.46 1.63 -5.92
N ASN A 142 -4.67 1.80 -6.98
CA ASN A 142 -3.36 2.44 -6.89
C ASN A 142 -3.44 3.96 -6.65
N GLY A 143 -4.54 4.62 -7.01
CA GLY A 143 -4.79 6.01 -6.67
C GLY A 143 -4.97 6.19 -5.17
N ALA A 144 -5.80 5.36 -4.56
CA ALA A 144 -6.02 5.39 -3.13
C ALA A 144 -4.76 4.99 -2.32
N GLY A 145 -3.99 4.00 -2.80
CA GLY A 145 -2.68 3.66 -2.23
C GLY A 145 -1.66 4.79 -2.31
N THR A 146 -1.67 5.56 -3.40
CA THR A 146 -0.80 6.74 -3.59
C THR A 146 -1.15 7.84 -2.58
N VAL A 147 -2.45 8.13 -2.39
CA VAL A 147 -2.93 9.11 -1.40
C VAL A 147 -2.47 8.73 0.01
N LEU A 148 -2.63 7.46 0.38
CA LEU A 148 -2.17 6.99 1.68
C LEU A 148 -0.65 7.07 1.84
N GLY A 149 0.11 6.72 0.80
CA GLY A 149 1.57 6.87 0.80
C GLY A 149 2.01 8.32 1.01
N ILE A 150 1.32 9.29 0.40
CA ILE A 150 1.59 10.73 0.61
C ILE A 150 1.32 11.11 2.07
N VAL A 151 0.20 10.67 2.64
CA VAL A 151 -0.16 10.95 4.04
C VAL A 151 0.90 10.38 4.98
N GLN A 152 1.32 9.13 4.77
CA GLN A 152 2.37 8.49 5.56
C GLN A 152 3.71 9.23 5.47
N LEU A 153 4.15 9.61 4.27
CA LEU A 153 5.41 10.31 4.04
C LEU A 153 5.39 11.74 4.62
N GLY A 154 4.24 12.42 4.53
CA GLY A 154 4.02 13.74 5.10
C GLY A 154 4.09 13.74 6.62
N LEU A 155 3.42 12.78 7.26
CA LEU A 155 3.47 12.61 8.72
C LEU A 155 4.89 12.34 9.22
N TYR A 156 5.62 11.45 8.54
CA TYR A 156 7.01 11.15 8.87
C TYR A 156 7.88 12.42 8.80
N SER A 157 7.74 13.22 7.75
CA SER A 157 8.51 14.45 7.57
C SER A 157 8.24 15.47 8.69
N TYR A 158 6.98 15.55 9.15
CA TYR A 158 6.56 16.41 10.26
C TYR A 158 7.15 15.94 11.60
N TYR A 159 6.98 14.66 11.95
CA TYR A 159 7.50 14.10 13.21
C TYR A 159 9.04 14.11 13.29
N LYS A 160 9.71 13.84 12.16
CA LYS A 160 11.17 13.93 12.08
C LYS A 160 11.68 15.34 12.35
N ARG A 161 10.99 16.37 11.86
CA ARG A 161 11.36 17.78 12.13
C ARG A 161 11.20 18.12 13.61
N THR A 162 10.05 17.80 14.20
CA THR A 162 9.80 17.99 15.64
C THR A 162 10.86 17.32 16.52
N SER A 163 11.22 16.06 16.23
CA SER A 163 12.22 15.32 17.02
C SER A 163 13.62 15.95 16.92
N ALA A 164 13.98 16.46 15.74
CA ALA A 164 15.26 17.14 15.53
C ALA A 164 15.33 18.50 16.24
N GLU A 165 14.19 19.17 16.40
CA GLU A 165 14.07 20.45 17.12
C GLU A 165 14.16 20.23 18.65
N GLU A 166 13.47 19.22 19.17
CA GLU A 166 13.50 18.82 20.59
C GLU A 166 14.90 18.37 21.05
N SER A 167 15.68 17.72 20.17
CA SER A 167 17.09 17.37 20.46
C SER A 167 18.06 18.56 20.47
N ARG A 168 17.67 19.71 19.90
CA ARG A 168 18.52 20.91 19.82
C ARG A 168 18.32 21.87 20.99
N GLU A 169 17.16 21.82 21.65
CA GLU A 169 16.85 22.61 22.84
C GLU A 169 17.57 22.21 24.17
N PRO A 170 18.14 21.00 24.40
CA PRO A 170 18.77 20.68 25.69
C PRO A 170 20.20 21.24 25.86
N LEU A 171 20.81 21.84 24.83
CA LEU A 171 22.22 22.26 24.87
C LEU A 171 22.47 23.78 24.95
N ILE A 172 21.40 24.60 24.98
CA ILE A 172 21.54 26.07 25.08
C ILE A 172 21.20 26.58 26.49
N VAL A 173 20.63 25.75 27.38
CA VAL A 173 20.33 26.12 28.77
C VAL A 173 21.13 25.23 29.73
N SER A 174 22.41 25.53 29.90
CA SER A 174 23.08 25.52 31.21
C SER A 174 24.58 25.77 31.00
N TYR A 175 25.02 26.98 31.31
CA TYR A 175 26.24 27.35 32.06
C TYR A 175 26.34 28.88 31.99
N GLY A 176 25.51 29.55 32.79
CA GLY A 176 25.58 30.98 33.09
C GLY A 176 25.51 31.15 34.60
#